data_AF-A0AAY5L2Y5-F1
#
_entry.id   AF-A0AAY5L2Y5-F1
#
_cell.length_a   1.000
_cell.length_b   1.000
_cell.length_c   1.000
_cell.angle_alpha   90.00
_cell.angle_beta   90.00
_cell.angle_gamma   90.00
#
_symmetry.space_group_name_H-M   'P 1'
#
loop_
_entity.id
_entity.type
_entity.pdbx_description
1 polymer ?
#
loop_
_entity_poly.entity_id
_entity_poly.type
_entity_poly.pdbx_seq_one_letter_code
_entity_poly.pdbx_strand_id
1 'polypeptide(L)'
;LDYVKNYVFTSTSGSRLVEGIPQILILLSGGKSEDDVLVPSQRLKAAGIVIFTVGVKDADEAEMQSIAHSPNQAFMLREFSDLSPVKQQLLSAVISHKDTVRPGLVQGSSVKRDIVFLLDGSDDV
;
A
#
# COMPACT_ATOMS: atom_id res chain seq x y z
N LEU A 1 4.39 -9.93 -4.34
CA LEU A 1 4.81 -8.53 -4.02
C LEU A 1 5.98 -7.97 -4.87
N ASP A 2 7.02 -8.75 -5.18
CA ASP A 2 8.18 -8.26 -5.96
C ASP A 2 7.80 -7.69 -7.34
N TYR A 3 6.76 -8.23 -7.99
CA TYR A 3 6.24 -7.72 -9.26
C TYR A 3 5.89 -6.23 -9.20
N VAL A 4 5.20 -5.81 -8.14
CA VAL A 4 4.77 -4.42 -7.97
C VAL A 4 5.97 -3.48 -7.87
N LYS A 5 7.03 -3.88 -7.17
CA LYS A 5 8.28 -3.12 -7.10
C LYS A 5 8.94 -3.00 -8.48
N ASN A 6 9.09 -4.12 -9.18
CA ASN A 6 9.94 -4.21 -10.37
C ASN A 6 9.26 -3.71 -11.64
N TYR A 7 7.93 -3.65 -11.68
CA TYR A 7 7.17 -3.31 -12.88
C TYR A 7 6.18 -2.18 -12.68
N VAL A 8 5.56 -2.05 -11.50
CA VAL A 8 4.50 -1.04 -11.29
C VAL A 8 5.07 0.28 -10.77
N PHE A 9 5.84 0.25 -9.68
CA PHE A 9 6.44 1.46 -9.10
C PHE A 9 7.75 1.87 -9.79
N THR A 10 7.82 1.75 -11.11
CA THR A 10 8.97 2.15 -11.92
C THR A 10 8.69 3.47 -12.65
N SER A 11 9.73 4.26 -12.90
CA SER A 11 9.57 5.54 -13.62
C SER A 11 8.98 5.35 -15.01
N THR A 12 9.29 4.24 -15.67
CA THR A 12 8.72 3.86 -16.97
C THR A 12 7.23 3.56 -16.92
N SER A 13 6.72 3.14 -15.76
CA SER A 13 5.30 2.87 -15.52
C SER A 13 4.56 4.06 -14.89
N GLY A 14 5.19 5.25 -14.89
CA GLY A 14 4.57 6.49 -14.42
C GLY A 14 4.84 6.80 -12.94
N SER A 15 5.72 6.08 -12.27
CA SER A 15 6.17 6.39 -10.91
C SER A 15 6.82 7.77 -10.84
N ARG A 16 6.33 8.61 -9.93
CA ARG A 16 6.86 9.96 -9.66
C ARG A 16 7.66 10.02 -8.36
N LEU A 17 8.21 8.90 -7.92
CA LEU A 17 9.06 8.83 -6.73
C LEU A 17 10.24 9.83 -6.82
N VAL A 18 10.86 9.97 -7.99
CA VAL A 18 11.98 10.90 -8.23
C VAL A 18 11.57 12.38 -8.18
N GLU A 19 10.28 12.68 -8.40
CA GLU A 19 9.70 14.01 -8.22
C GLU A 19 9.31 14.27 -6.74
N GLY A 20 9.61 13.34 -5.85
CA GLY A 20 9.27 13.41 -4.42
C GLY A 20 7.80 13.12 -4.15
N ILE A 21 7.05 12.55 -5.10
CA ILE A 21 5.65 12.17 -4.91
C ILE A 21 5.58 10.85 -4.13
N PRO A 22 4.91 10.81 -2.96
CA PRO A 22 4.79 9.58 -2.18
C PRO A 22 4.02 8.49 -2.93
N GLN A 23 4.50 7.25 -2.78
CA GLN A 23 3.91 6.08 -3.41
C GLN A 23 3.22 5.19 -2.38
N ILE A 24 1.97 4.85 -2.67
CA ILE A 24 1.12 4.11 -1.74
C ILE A 24 0.64 2.83 -2.40
N LEU A 25 0.91 1.71 -1.74
CA LEU A 25 0.38 0.39 -2.08
C LEU A 25 -0.74 0.03 -1.10
N ILE A 26 -1.88 -0.37 -1.64
CA ILE A 26 -2.99 -0.94 -0.88
C ILE A 26 -3.11 -2.40 -1.30
N LEU A 27 -2.73 -3.30 -0.41
CA LEU A 27 -2.83 -4.75 -0.60
C LEU A 27 -4.15 -5.23 -0.01
N LEU A 28 -4.94 -5.93 -0.81
CA LEU A 28 -6.15 -6.61 -0.37
C LEU A 28 -5.92 -8.13 -0.51
N SER A 29 -6.13 -8.89 0.57
CA SER A 29 -6.05 -10.35 0.53
C SER A 29 -7.18 -11.00 1.34
N GLY A 30 -7.66 -12.14 0.85
CA GLY A 30 -8.69 -12.95 1.49
C GLY A 30 -8.14 -14.19 2.21
N GLY A 31 -6.84 -14.45 2.13
CA GLY A 31 -6.21 -15.68 2.58
C GLY A 31 -4.77 -15.47 3.00
N LYS A 32 -4.12 -16.55 3.42
CA LYS A 32 -2.69 -16.57 3.72
C LYS A 32 -1.89 -16.69 2.42
N SER A 33 -0.72 -16.06 2.33
CA SER A 33 0.15 -16.26 1.16
C SER A 33 0.76 -17.66 1.15
N GLU A 34 0.91 -18.21 -0.05
CA GLU A 34 1.63 -19.45 -0.33
C GLU A 34 3.15 -19.22 -0.50
N ASP A 35 3.59 -17.97 -0.55
CA ASP A 35 4.99 -17.57 -0.72
C ASP A 35 5.55 -16.75 0.46
N ASP A 36 6.86 -16.51 0.46
CA ASP A 36 7.48 -15.62 1.45
C ASP A 36 7.13 -14.16 1.14
N VAL A 37 6.37 -13.54 2.04
CA VAL A 37 5.96 -12.14 1.94
C VAL A 37 6.94 -11.18 2.63
N LEU A 38 7.82 -11.69 3.50
CA LEU A 38 8.64 -10.85 4.38
C LEU A 38 9.72 -10.11 3.59
N VAL A 39 10.52 -10.84 2.81
CA VAL A 39 11.60 -10.24 2.02
C VAL A 39 11.04 -9.26 0.96
N PRO A 40 10.00 -9.61 0.17
CA PRO A 40 9.42 -8.69 -0.80
C PRO A 40 8.80 -7.43 -0.16
N SER A 41 8.11 -7.56 0.98
CA SER A 41 7.51 -6.40 1.67
C SER A 41 8.57 -5.46 2.23
N GLN A 42 9.67 -5.99 2.79
CA GLN A 42 10.80 -5.18 3.25
C GLN A 42 11.44 -4.38 2.11
N ARG A 43 11.59 -4.99 0.92
CA ARG A 43 12.12 -4.30 -0.26
C ARG A 43 11.23 -3.14 -0.72
N LEU A 44 9.91 -3.31 -0.66
CA LEU A 44 8.96 -2.24 -0.97
C LEU A 44 9.07 -1.09 0.04
N LYS A 45 9.11 -1.40 1.35
CA LYS A 45 9.30 -0.38 2.41
C LYS A 45 10.61 0.38 2.25
N ALA A 46 11.71 -0.34 1.96
CA ALA A 46 13.02 0.27 1.72
C ALA A 46 13.06 1.14 0.45
N ALA A 47 12.19 0.87 -0.53
CA ALA A 47 12.01 1.71 -1.72
C ALA A 47 11.17 2.97 -1.47
N GLY A 48 10.77 3.24 -0.22
CA GLY A 48 9.96 4.41 0.13
C GLY A 48 8.47 4.27 -0.17
N ILE A 49 7.99 3.04 -0.41
CA ILE A 49 6.58 2.75 -0.66
C ILE A 49 5.88 2.51 0.68
N VAL A 50 4.77 3.21 0.89
CA VAL A 50 3.91 3.02 2.06
C VAL A 50 2.89 1.94 1.74
N ILE A 51 2.82 0.90 2.57
CA ILE A 51 1.97 -0.27 2.35
C ILE A 51 0.87 -0.30 3.39
N PHE A 52 -0.38 -0.30 2.94
CA PHE A 52 -1.57 -0.62 3.74
C PHE A 52 -2.03 -2.02 3.36
N THR A 53 -2.41 -2.83 4.35
CA THR A 53 -2.94 -4.17 4.11
C THR A 53 -4.38 -4.25 4.59
N VAL A 54 -5.21 -4.93 3.81
CA VAL A 54 -6.62 -5.17 4.11
C VAL A 54 -6.85 -6.66 3.95
N GLY A 55 -6.82 -7.38 5.06
CA GLY A 55 -7.17 -8.79 5.15
C GLY A 55 -8.67 -8.96 5.33
N VAL A 56 -9.26 -9.95 4.67
CA VAL A 56 -10.68 -10.29 4.79
C VAL A 56 -10.85 -11.77 5.07
N LYS A 57 -11.78 -12.13 5.97
CA LYS A 57 -12.11 -13.52 6.34
C LYS A 57 -10.89 -14.34 6.80
N ASP A 58 -10.31 -15.12 5.89
CA ASP A 58 -9.30 -16.14 6.16
C ASP A 58 -7.87 -15.61 5.97
N ALA A 59 -7.71 -14.31 5.75
CA ALA A 59 -6.41 -13.65 5.72
C ALA A 59 -5.67 -13.80 7.05
N ASP A 60 -4.37 -14.08 6.97
CA ASP A 60 -3.51 -14.22 8.16
C ASP A 60 -3.14 -12.83 8.72
N GLU A 61 -3.61 -12.52 9.93
CA GLU A 61 -3.39 -11.20 10.54
C GLU A 61 -1.91 -10.90 10.77
N ALA A 62 -1.12 -11.90 11.19
CA ALA A 62 0.30 -11.72 11.46
C ALA A 62 1.07 -11.43 10.16
N GLU A 63 0.70 -12.11 9.08
CA GLU A 63 1.20 -11.85 7.73
C GLU A 63 0.84 -10.43 7.28
N MET A 64 -0.43 -10.03 7.40
CA MET A 64 -0.89 -8.69 7.04
C MET A 64 -0.16 -7.59 7.81
N GLN A 65 0.08 -7.78 9.12
CA GLN A 65 0.85 -6.86 9.96
C GLN A 65 2.34 -6.82 9.56
N SER A 66 2.91 -7.97 9.16
CA SER A 66 4.30 -8.04 8.72
C SER A 66 4.53 -7.30 7.39
N ILE A 67 3.55 -7.36 6.48
CA ILE A 67 3.61 -6.70 5.17
C ILE A 67 3.35 -5.20 5.30
N ALA A 68 2.40 -4.79 6.15
CA ALA A 68 2.05 -3.38 6.35
C ALA A 68 3.28 -2.54 6.74
N HIS A 69 3.31 -1.27 6.33
CA HIS A 69 4.43 -0.39 6.64
C HIS A 69 4.59 -0.20 8.16
N SER A 70 3.48 -0.16 8.89
CA SER A 70 3.42 -0.31 10.35
C SER A 70 2.24 -1.21 10.75
N PRO A 71 2.28 -1.91 11.90
CA PRO A 71 1.21 -2.83 12.31
C PRO A 71 -0.18 -2.21 12.41
N ASN A 72 -0.25 -0.92 12.76
CA ASN A 72 -1.49 -0.13 12.81
C ASN A 72 -2.06 0.23 11.42
N GLN A 73 -1.38 -0.12 10.34
CA GLN A 73 -1.82 0.05 8.95
C GLN A 73 -2.23 -1.28 8.30
N ALA A 74 -2.34 -2.34 9.11
CA ALA A 74 -2.99 -3.59 8.75
C ALA A 74 -4.43 -3.58 9.26
N PHE A 75 -5.37 -3.85 8.37
CA PHE A 75 -6.79 -3.88 8.65
C PHE A 75 -7.34 -5.27 8.42
N MET A 76 -8.12 -5.75 9.38
CA MET A 76 -8.86 -7.00 9.26
C MET A 76 -10.34 -6.69 9.18
N LEU A 77 -10.99 -7.14 8.10
CA LEU A 77 -12.42 -6.96 7.87
C LEU A 77 -13.12 -8.30 7.82
N ARG A 78 -14.41 -8.29 8.17
CA ARG A 78 -15.26 -9.49 8.06
C ARG A 78 -15.67 -9.76 6.61
N GLU A 79 -15.85 -8.70 5.83
CA GLU A 79 -16.32 -8.75 4.45
C GLU A 79 -15.77 -7.55 3.67
N PHE A 80 -15.53 -7.73 2.36
CA PHE A 80 -15.03 -6.65 1.49
C PHE A 80 -16.02 -5.49 1.32
N SER A 81 -17.29 -5.68 1.67
CA SER A 81 -18.32 -4.63 1.72
C SER A 81 -18.09 -3.64 2.86
N ASP A 82 -17.40 -4.02 3.93
CA ASP A 82 -17.16 -3.16 5.10
C ASP A 82 -15.79 -2.47 5.06
N LEU A 83 -15.56 -1.63 4.06
CA LEU A 83 -14.32 -0.84 3.95
C LEU A 83 -14.33 0.44 4.81
N SER A 84 -15.36 0.66 5.62
CA SER A 84 -15.53 1.90 6.40
C SER A 84 -14.33 2.20 7.32
N PRO A 85 -13.78 1.23 8.08
CA PRO A 85 -12.63 1.45 8.94
C PRO A 85 -11.37 1.81 8.15
N VAL A 86 -11.17 1.15 7.00
CA VAL A 86 -10.03 1.39 6.12
C VAL A 86 -10.11 2.77 5.49
N LYS A 87 -11.30 3.18 5.03
CA LYS A 87 -11.50 4.44 4.29
C LYS A 87 -11.00 5.64 5.07
N GLN A 88 -11.36 5.79 6.34
CA GLN A 88 -10.95 6.96 7.13
C GLN A 88 -9.45 7.01 7.35
N GLN A 89 -8.84 5.87 7.68
CA GLN A 89 -7.42 5.82 8.01
C GLN A 89 -6.53 5.93 6.77
N LEU A 90 -6.99 5.37 5.64
CA LEU A 90 -6.35 5.52 4.34
C LEU A 90 -6.45 6.96 3.85
N LEU A 91 -7.60 7.62 4.00
CA LEU A 91 -7.74 9.06 3.73
C LEU A 91 -6.79 9.88 4.62
N SER A 92 -6.73 9.61 5.91
CA SER A 92 -5.82 10.29 6.84
C SER A 92 -4.35 10.10 6.47
N ALA A 93 -3.93 8.89 6.09
CA ALA A 93 -2.55 8.63 5.72
C ALA A 93 -2.17 9.22 4.35
N VAL A 94 -3.10 9.19 3.39
CA VAL A 94 -3.00 9.90 2.11
C VAL A 94 -2.95 11.42 2.32
N ILE A 95 -3.60 11.96 3.35
CA ILE A 95 -3.57 13.40 3.64
C ILE A 95 -2.30 13.76 4.43
N SER A 96 -1.86 12.95 5.39
CA SER A 96 -0.69 13.22 6.24
C SER A 96 0.64 13.17 5.49
N HIS A 97 0.76 12.34 4.44
CA HIS A 97 1.93 12.36 3.55
C HIS A 97 2.03 13.65 2.69
N LYS A 98 1.26 14.71 3.00
CA LYS A 98 1.39 16.04 2.38
C LYS A 98 2.62 16.78 2.90
N ASP A 99 3.10 16.44 4.10
CA ASP A 99 4.08 17.26 4.82
C ASP A 99 5.54 16.86 4.58
N THR A 100 5.81 15.81 3.81
CA THR A 100 7.17 15.46 3.34
C THR A 100 7.55 16.13 2.02
N VAL A 101 6.66 16.94 1.44
CA VAL A 101 7.00 17.83 0.31
C VAL A 101 7.95 18.92 0.85
N ARG A 102 9.19 18.92 0.36
CA ARG A 102 10.17 19.98 0.64
C ARG A 102 9.50 21.36 0.45
N PRO A 103 9.51 22.25 1.46
CA PRO A 103 8.97 23.59 1.32
C PRO A 103 9.88 24.37 0.36
N GLY A 104 9.51 24.44 -0.91
CA GLY A 104 10.30 25.21 -1.87
C GLY A 104 9.95 25.08 -3.35
N LEU A 105 9.19 24.05 -3.80
CA LEU A 105 9.03 23.82 -5.24
C LEU A 105 7.60 23.81 -5.80
N VAL A 106 6.57 24.07 -5.01
CA VAL A 106 5.20 24.04 -5.55
C VAL A 106 4.32 25.11 -4.93
N GLN A 107 4.46 26.36 -5.39
CA GLN A 107 3.33 27.29 -5.37
C GLN A 107 2.40 26.89 -6.52
N GLY A 108 1.30 26.20 -6.21
CA GLY A 108 0.13 26.17 -7.10
C GLY A 108 -0.29 24.84 -7.76
N SER A 109 0.08 23.64 -7.29
CA SER A 109 -0.43 22.39 -7.91
C SER A 109 -1.31 21.57 -6.99
N SER A 110 -2.33 20.95 -7.59
CA SER A 110 -3.14 19.89 -6.97
C SER A 110 -2.26 18.82 -6.31
N VAL A 111 -2.76 18.24 -5.21
CA VAL A 111 -2.09 17.14 -4.49
C VAL A 111 -2.02 15.94 -5.42
N LYS A 112 -0.80 15.58 -5.86
CA LYS A 112 -0.55 14.41 -6.73
C LYS A 112 -0.03 13.25 -5.90
N ARG A 113 -0.55 12.04 -6.14
CA ARG A 113 -0.06 10.77 -5.57
C ARG A 113 -0.18 9.64 -6.58
N ASP A 114 0.65 8.62 -6.42
CA ASP A 114 0.55 7.36 -7.14
C ASP A 114 -0.04 6.32 -6.18
N ILE A 115 -1.25 5.83 -6.49
CA ILE A 115 -1.97 4.85 -5.67
C ILE A 115 -2.15 3.59 -6.51
N VAL A 116 -1.65 2.47 -6.00
CA VAL A 116 -1.79 1.15 -6.62
C VAL A 116 -2.61 0.27 -5.70
N PHE A 117 -3.67 -0.33 -6.25
CA PHE A 117 -4.42 -1.39 -5.60
C PHE A 117 -3.89 -2.71 -6.11
N LEU A 118 -3.39 -3.55 -5.21
CA LEU A 118 -3.08 -4.94 -5.50
C LEU A 118 -4.21 -5.79 -4.92
N LEU A 119 -4.97 -6.39 -5.82
CA LEU A 119 -6.03 -7.34 -5.49
C LEU A 119 -5.44 -8.73 -5.61
N ASP A 120 -5.35 -9.42 -4.48
CA ASP A 120 -5.01 -10.83 -4.46
C ASP A 120 -6.24 -11.63 -4.92
N GLY A 121 -6.04 -12.47 -5.93
CA GLY A 121 -7.05 -13.39 -6.41
C GLY A 121 -6.52 -14.80 -6.18
N SER A 122 -6.99 -15.45 -5.11
CA SER A 122 -6.86 -16.89 -5.02
C SER A 122 -7.91 -17.52 -5.92
N ASP A 123 -7.49 -18.39 -6.84
CA ASP A 123 -8.37 -19.31 -7.54
C ASP A 123 -8.83 -20.41 -6.56
N ASP A 124 -9.61 -20.07 -5.54
CA ASP A 124 -10.37 -21.06 -4.77
C ASP A 124 -11.76 -21.21 -5.40
N VAL A 125 -11.79 -21.99 -6.48
CA VAL A 125 -13.01 -22.57 -7.08
C VAL A 125 -13.25 -23.99 -6.60
#